data_AF-A0A0P8YXU3-F1
#
_entry.id   AF-A0A0P8YXU3-F1
#
_cell.length_a   1.000
_cell.length_b   1.000
_cell.length_c   1.000
_cell.angle_alpha   90.00
_cell.angle_beta   90.00
_cell.angle_gamma   90.00
#
_symmetry.space_group_name_H-M   'P 1'
#
loop_
_entity.id
_entity.type
_entity.pdbx_description
1 polymer ?
#
loop_
_entity_poly.entity_id
_entity_poly.type
_entity_poly.pdbx_seq_one_letter_code
_entity_poly.pdbx_strand_id
1 'polypeptide(L)'
;MNRRFLARLVFVLCILLLLCGCQSKTGNIQEKLIRFHCIANSDSKEDQELKLKVRDSVLREIGPKLEKSQSKEQSKKIIEENLETIEKAAYEVLADEHKEYAVSVTLDKSVFPAKMYSDIVLPAGEYDALKVIIGEGQGKNWWCVMFPPLCFIDITRGITSDDSENQLKTVLKNEEYDEIAKKDAPSPDNSKKAEDNKETKITNKISKTQDNKSKGFIIKFKAWEFAQSLFQKFQSAFK
;
A
#
# COMPACT_ATOMS: atom_id res chain seq x y z
N MET A 1 30.05 -28.87 42.44
CA MET A 1 29.14 -28.25 41.45
C MET A 1 28.15 -29.30 40.97
N ASN A 2 26.85 -29.12 41.22
CA ASN A 2 25.85 -30.18 41.03
C ASN A 2 25.64 -30.47 39.54
N ARG A 3 25.77 -31.74 39.12
CA ARG A 3 25.56 -32.18 37.73
C ARG A 3 24.20 -31.76 37.17
N ARG A 4 23.18 -31.68 38.06
CA ARG A 4 21.83 -31.19 37.76
C ARG A 4 21.76 -29.68 37.51
N PHE A 5 22.64 -28.91 38.14
CA PHE A 5 22.73 -27.45 37.97
C PHE A 5 23.40 -27.10 36.64
N LEU A 6 24.48 -27.82 36.28
CA LEU A 6 25.16 -27.67 35.00
C LEU A 6 24.23 -27.97 33.81
N ALA A 7 23.42 -29.04 33.91
CA ALA A 7 22.46 -29.40 32.88
C ALA A 7 21.36 -28.33 32.66
N ARG A 8 20.88 -27.70 33.74
CA ARG A 8 19.90 -26.60 33.65
C ARG A 8 20.49 -25.35 33.00
N LEU A 9 21.74 -25.02 33.31
CA LEU A 9 22.43 -23.86 32.74
C LEU A 9 22.66 -24.04 31.23
N VAL A 10 23.07 -25.24 30.80
CA VAL A 10 23.22 -25.57 29.37
C VAL A 10 21.87 -25.53 28.65
N PHE A 11 20.79 -26.03 29.27
CA PHE A 11 19.46 -26.01 28.66
C PHE A 11 18.92 -24.58 28.47
N VAL A 12 19.10 -23.71 29.46
CA VAL A 12 18.72 -22.28 29.35
C VAL A 12 19.58 -21.56 28.32
N LEU A 13 20.89 -21.85 28.26
CA LEU A 13 21.78 -21.28 27.25
C LEU A 13 21.40 -21.75 25.84
N CYS A 14 21.05 -23.03 25.65
CA CYS A 14 20.55 -23.54 24.38
C CYS A 14 19.22 -22.90 23.98
N ILE A 15 18.28 -22.70 24.91
CA ILE A 15 17.02 -21.98 24.63
C ILE A 15 17.31 -20.53 24.25
N LEU A 16 18.21 -19.85 24.96
CA LEU A 16 18.60 -18.47 24.66
C LEU A 16 19.24 -18.35 23.27
N LEU A 17 20.07 -19.33 22.90
CA LEU A 17 20.67 -19.42 21.56
C LEU A 17 19.63 -19.73 20.47
N LEU A 18 18.64 -20.58 20.77
CA LEU A 18 17.53 -20.88 19.85
C LEU A 18 16.59 -19.68 19.65
N LEU A 19 16.38 -18.85 20.69
CA LEU A 19 15.61 -17.61 20.60
C LEU A 19 16.36 -16.49 19.86
N CYS A 20 17.69 -16.57 19.76
CA CYS A 20 18.53 -15.61 19.03
C CYS A 20 18.70 -15.99 17.53
N GLY A 21 18.26 -17.18 17.12
CA GLY A 21 18.58 -17.80 15.83
C GLY A 21 17.68 -17.46 14.63
N CYS A 22 16.90 -16.37 14.66
CA CYS A 22 16.12 -15.93 13.49
C CYS A 22 16.49 -14.51 13.08
N GLN A 23 17.74 -14.32 12.67
CA GLN A 23 18.09 -13.20 11.80
C GLN A 23 18.06 -13.77 10.38
N SER A 24 16.90 -13.74 9.75
CA SER A 24 16.80 -13.98 8.31
C SER A 24 17.67 -12.92 7.63
N LYS A 25 18.75 -13.36 6.98
CA LYS A 25 19.50 -12.53 6.01
C LYS A 25 18.68 -12.38 4.72
N THR A 26 17.40 -12.07 4.86
CA THR A 26 16.56 -11.51 3.80
C THR A 26 16.97 -10.05 3.70
N GLY A 27 17.45 -9.62 2.54
CA GLY A 27 17.84 -8.23 2.36
C GLY A 27 16.67 -7.32 2.75
N ASN A 28 16.95 -6.30 3.57
CA ASN A 28 15.91 -5.49 4.17
C ASN A 28 15.30 -4.59 3.09
N ILE A 29 14.25 -5.05 2.41
CA ILE A 29 13.56 -4.33 1.33
C ILE A 29 13.17 -2.92 1.80
N GLN A 30 12.81 -2.79 3.07
CA GLN A 30 12.46 -1.54 3.73
C GLN A 30 13.60 -0.50 3.66
N GLU A 31 14.85 -0.95 3.76
CA GLU A 31 16.04 -0.09 3.69
C GLU A 31 16.34 0.40 2.27
N LYS A 32 15.73 -0.18 1.23
CA LYS A 32 15.98 0.17 -0.17
C LYS A 32 14.95 1.10 -0.79
N LEU A 33 13.80 1.25 -0.12
CA LEU A 33 12.68 2.06 -0.61
C LEU A 33 12.56 3.37 0.15
N ILE A 34 11.95 4.36 -0.51
CA ILE A 34 11.31 5.52 0.13
C ILE A 34 9.84 5.46 -0.19
N ARG A 35 8.99 5.57 0.81
CA ARG A 35 7.54 5.52 0.65
C ARG A 35 6.92 6.90 0.77
N PHE A 36 5.73 7.06 0.22
CA PHE A 36 4.89 8.24 0.42
C PHE A 36 3.69 7.87 1.28
N HIS A 37 3.44 8.67 2.31
CA HIS A 37 2.38 8.47 3.28
C HIS A 37 1.59 9.77 3.45
N CYS A 38 0.41 9.85 2.83
CA CYS A 38 -0.48 11.00 2.99
C CYS A 38 -1.68 10.62 3.86
N ILE A 39 -1.94 11.39 4.92
CA ILE A 39 -2.94 11.09 5.95
C ILE A 39 -3.99 12.19 5.92
N ALA A 40 -5.26 11.80 5.76
CA ALA A 40 -6.37 12.74 5.74
C ALA A 40 -6.70 13.24 7.16
N ASN A 41 -7.34 14.41 7.24
CA ASN A 41 -7.84 14.94 8.49
C ASN A 41 -8.86 14.00 9.16
N SER A 42 -9.86 13.53 8.41
CA SER A 42 -10.86 12.54 8.87
C SER A 42 -11.28 11.56 7.77
N ASP A 43 -12.18 10.65 8.10
CA ASP A 43 -12.79 9.68 7.17
C ASP A 43 -13.98 10.23 6.37
N SER A 44 -14.30 11.52 6.52
CA SER A 44 -15.34 12.17 5.73
C SER A 44 -15.02 12.11 4.23
N LYS A 45 -16.04 12.04 3.38
CA LYS A 45 -15.85 12.02 1.93
C LYS A 45 -15.02 13.22 1.45
N GLU A 46 -15.28 14.39 2.02
CA GLU A 46 -14.60 15.64 1.70
C GLU A 46 -13.10 15.59 2.05
N ASP A 47 -12.75 15.12 3.25
CA ASP A 47 -11.33 15.02 3.66
C ASP A 47 -10.58 13.94 2.87
N GLN A 48 -11.28 12.88 2.46
CA GLN A 48 -10.70 11.85 1.60
C GLN A 48 -10.44 12.38 0.19
N GLU A 49 -11.32 13.20 -0.37
CA GLU A 49 -11.12 13.87 -1.66
C GLU A 49 -10.01 14.93 -1.57
N LEU A 50 -9.99 15.73 -0.50
CA LEU A 50 -8.93 16.71 -0.23
C LEU A 50 -7.55 16.05 -0.16
N LYS A 51 -7.43 14.91 0.54
CA LYS A 51 -6.17 14.13 0.58
C LYS A 51 -5.68 13.75 -0.81
N LEU A 52 -6.57 13.35 -1.72
CA LEU A 52 -6.17 12.97 -3.09
C LEU A 52 -5.66 14.20 -3.86
N LYS A 53 -6.31 15.37 -3.70
CA LYS A 53 -5.84 16.63 -4.29
C LYS A 53 -4.46 17.04 -3.75
N VAL A 54 -4.28 16.97 -2.43
CA VAL A 54 -2.98 17.25 -1.78
C VAL A 54 -1.90 16.29 -2.27
N ARG A 55 -2.19 14.99 -2.31
CA ARG A 55 -1.30 13.95 -2.87
C ARG A 55 -0.85 14.32 -4.28
N ASP A 56 -1.79 14.67 -5.15
CA ASP A 56 -1.51 14.97 -6.56
C ASP A 56 -0.70 16.26 -6.73
N SER A 57 -0.96 17.28 -5.91
CA SER A 57 -0.18 18.53 -5.88
C SER A 57 1.26 18.26 -5.44
N VAL A 58 1.44 17.54 -4.33
CA VAL A 58 2.77 17.18 -3.81
C VAL A 58 3.57 16.39 -4.84
N LEU A 59 2.96 15.38 -5.47
CA LEU A 59 3.66 14.56 -6.46
C LEU A 59 3.99 15.35 -7.73
N ARG A 60 3.13 16.27 -8.16
CA ARG A 60 3.43 17.17 -9.29
C ARG A 60 4.62 18.07 -9.00
N GLU A 61 4.73 18.58 -7.78
CA GLU A 61 5.83 19.46 -7.37
C GLU A 61 7.17 18.74 -7.28
N ILE A 62 7.22 17.58 -6.61
CA ILE A 62 8.49 16.88 -6.35
C ILE A 62 8.89 15.90 -7.46
N GLY A 63 7.93 15.44 -8.27
CA GLY A 63 8.13 14.40 -9.29
C GLY A 63 9.25 14.70 -10.28
N PRO A 64 9.24 15.84 -10.99
CA PRO A 64 10.28 16.18 -11.95
C PRO A 64 11.69 16.27 -11.35
N LYS A 65 11.79 16.54 -10.03
CA LYS A 65 13.07 16.56 -9.30
C LYS A 65 13.52 15.12 -9.00
N LEU A 66 12.60 14.23 -8.62
CA LEU A 66 12.88 12.83 -8.32
C LEU A 66 13.15 11.97 -9.57
N GLU A 67 12.58 12.30 -10.73
CA GLU A 67 12.86 11.60 -12.00
C GLU A 67 14.36 11.59 -12.36
N LYS A 68 15.12 12.57 -11.89
CA LYS A 68 16.57 12.69 -12.13
C LYS A 68 17.40 11.87 -11.13
N SER A 69 16.76 11.33 -10.10
CA SER A 69 17.44 10.61 -9.03
C SER A 69 17.75 9.18 -9.43
N GLN A 70 18.97 8.73 -9.13
CA GLN A 70 19.43 7.37 -9.44
C GLN A 70 19.61 6.49 -8.20
N SER A 71 19.46 7.05 -7.00
CA SER A 71 19.62 6.30 -5.76
C SER A 71 18.64 6.74 -4.68
N LYS A 72 18.52 5.91 -3.65
CA LYS A 72 17.69 6.21 -2.48
C LYS A 72 18.20 7.48 -1.78
N GLU A 73 19.51 7.59 -1.59
CA GLU A 73 20.17 8.69 -0.89
C GLU A 73 20.00 10.01 -1.65
N GLN A 74 20.15 9.97 -2.98
CA GLN A 74 19.87 11.13 -3.83
C GLN A 74 18.41 11.57 -3.71
N SER A 75 17.48 10.62 -3.76
CA SER A 75 16.05 10.90 -3.61
C SER A 75 15.73 11.49 -2.24
N LYS A 76 16.33 10.93 -1.19
CA LYS A 76 16.18 11.44 0.19
C LYS A 76 16.64 12.89 0.30
N LYS A 77 17.84 13.19 -0.22
CA LYS A 77 18.40 14.54 -0.23
C LYS A 77 17.51 15.53 -1.00
N ILE A 78 17.02 15.13 -2.18
CA ILE A 78 16.09 15.95 -2.97
C ILE A 78 14.83 16.25 -2.16
N ILE A 79 14.26 15.27 -1.47
CA ILE A 79 13.07 15.49 -0.64
C ILE A 79 13.39 16.44 0.52
N GLU A 80 14.49 16.23 1.25
CA GLU A 80 14.92 17.07 2.38
C GLU A 80 15.10 18.54 1.97
N GLU A 81 15.76 18.79 0.84
CA GLU A 81 15.98 20.14 0.29
C GLU A 81 14.68 20.81 -0.18
N ASN A 82 13.59 20.06 -0.34
CA ASN A 82 12.32 20.55 -0.88
C ASN A 82 11.14 20.41 0.09
N LEU A 83 11.36 20.08 1.37
CA LEU A 83 10.28 19.91 2.35
C LEU A 83 9.37 21.13 2.45
N GLU A 84 9.93 22.34 2.53
CA GLU A 84 9.15 23.58 2.58
C GLU A 84 8.32 23.80 1.31
N THR A 85 8.86 23.42 0.15
CA THR A 85 8.14 23.55 -1.13
C THR A 85 7.00 22.55 -1.22
N ILE A 86 7.21 21.32 -0.72
CA ILE A 86 6.17 20.28 -0.64
C ILE A 86 5.06 20.71 0.31
N GLU A 87 5.42 21.25 1.49
CA GLU A 87 4.47 21.76 2.47
C GLU A 87 3.64 22.90 1.88
N LYS A 88 4.28 23.84 1.18
CA LYS A 88 3.60 24.93 0.47
C LYS A 88 2.62 24.39 -0.59
N ALA A 89 3.04 23.43 -1.42
CA ALA A 89 2.18 22.84 -2.45
C ALA A 89 0.96 22.11 -1.85
N ALA A 90 1.11 21.50 -0.68
CA ALA A 90 -0.02 20.93 0.06
C ALA A 90 -0.93 22.04 0.60
N TYR A 91 -0.36 23.07 1.25
CA TYR A 91 -1.10 24.18 1.83
C TYR A 91 -1.91 24.96 0.79
N GLU A 92 -1.37 25.20 -0.41
CA GLU A 92 -2.08 25.86 -1.51
C GLU A 92 -3.39 25.12 -1.88
N VAL A 93 -3.37 23.78 -1.89
CA VAL A 93 -4.59 22.99 -2.12
C VAL A 93 -5.62 23.20 -1.00
N LEU A 94 -5.18 23.28 0.26
CA LEU A 94 -6.10 23.54 1.36
C LEU A 94 -6.74 24.93 1.22
N ALA A 95 -5.95 25.94 0.86
CA ALA A 95 -6.43 27.29 0.64
C ALA A 95 -7.45 27.37 -0.51
N ASP A 96 -7.17 26.70 -1.62
CA ASP A 96 -8.07 26.62 -2.79
C ASP A 96 -9.39 25.92 -2.48
N GLU A 97 -9.36 24.94 -1.57
CA GLU A 97 -10.54 24.21 -1.09
C GLU A 97 -11.22 24.87 0.12
N HIS A 98 -10.76 26.07 0.51
CA HIS A 98 -11.27 26.86 1.64
C HIS A 98 -11.24 26.08 2.97
N LYS A 99 -10.16 25.30 3.19
CA LYS A 99 -9.91 24.54 4.42
C LYS A 99 -8.82 25.18 5.26
N GLU A 100 -9.10 25.40 6.53
CA GLU A 100 -8.17 26.01 7.50
C GLU A 100 -7.38 24.97 8.30
N TYR A 101 -7.17 23.78 7.76
CA TYR A 101 -6.36 22.76 8.45
C TYR A 101 -4.87 23.12 8.41
N ALA A 102 -4.15 22.75 9.47
CA ALA A 102 -2.70 22.69 9.40
C ALA A 102 -2.26 21.54 8.46
N VAL A 103 -1.07 21.67 7.87
CA VAL A 103 -0.39 20.56 7.19
C VAL A 103 0.97 20.39 7.82
N SER A 104 1.38 19.14 8.05
CA SER A 104 2.73 18.80 8.48
C SER A 104 3.38 17.91 7.43
N VAL A 105 4.58 18.28 6.99
CA VAL A 105 5.37 17.49 6.05
C VAL A 105 6.70 17.11 6.68
N THR A 106 6.99 15.81 6.77
CA THR A 106 8.26 15.30 7.31
C THR A 106 8.86 14.22 6.41
N LEU A 107 10.18 14.08 6.47
CA LEU A 107 10.87 12.90 5.94
C LEU A 107 11.48 12.13 7.11
N ASP A 108 10.80 11.08 7.54
CA ASP A 108 11.14 10.31 8.74
C ASP A 108 10.85 8.82 8.55
N LYS A 109 11.02 8.05 9.63
CA LYS A 109 10.56 6.66 9.67
C LYS A 109 9.05 6.60 9.90
N SER A 110 8.36 5.79 9.12
CA SER A 110 6.92 5.51 9.28
C SER A 110 6.63 4.03 9.15
N VAL A 111 5.68 3.54 9.95
CA VAL A 111 5.22 2.15 9.89
C VAL A 111 4.16 2.02 8.80
N PHE A 112 4.31 0.99 7.96
CA PHE A 112 3.36 0.67 6.90
C PHE A 112 2.79 -0.74 7.11
N PRO A 113 1.50 -0.95 6.80
CA PRO A 113 0.98 -2.30 6.65
C PRO A 113 1.53 -2.94 5.37
N ALA A 114 1.33 -4.24 5.24
CA ALA A 114 1.58 -4.93 3.97
C ALA A 114 0.68 -4.33 2.88
N LYS A 115 1.25 -4.07 1.70
CA LYS A 115 0.56 -3.39 0.59
C LYS A 115 0.76 -4.12 -0.73
N MET A 116 -0.34 -4.29 -1.44
CA MET A 116 -0.35 -4.89 -2.76
C MET A 116 -0.25 -3.80 -3.82
N TYR A 117 0.66 -4.00 -4.77
CA TYR A 117 0.83 -3.20 -5.98
C TYR A 117 0.81 -4.21 -7.14
N SER A 118 -0.32 -4.29 -7.84
CA SER A 118 -0.57 -5.31 -8.86
C SER A 118 -0.33 -6.74 -8.34
N ASP A 119 0.69 -7.41 -8.85
CA ASP A 119 1.11 -8.78 -8.57
C ASP A 119 2.20 -8.86 -7.48
N ILE A 120 2.55 -7.73 -6.87
CA ILE A 120 3.59 -7.64 -5.83
C ILE A 120 2.97 -7.29 -4.48
N VAL A 121 3.49 -7.88 -3.40
CA VAL A 121 3.12 -7.55 -2.02
C VAL A 121 4.34 -7.05 -1.27
N LEU A 122 4.37 -5.75 -0.99
CA LEU A 122 5.37 -5.16 -0.11
C LEU A 122 5.04 -5.48 1.35
N PRO A 123 6.04 -5.95 2.14
CA PRO A 123 5.81 -6.40 3.51
C PRO A 123 5.46 -5.24 4.46
N ALA A 124 4.81 -5.57 5.57
CA ALA A 124 4.67 -4.61 6.66
C ALA A 124 6.04 -4.28 7.27
N GLY A 125 6.20 -3.08 7.82
CA GLY A 125 7.45 -2.68 8.46
C GLY A 125 7.64 -1.18 8.54
N GLU A 126 8.81 -0.78 9.02
CA GLU A 126 9.23 0.61 9.13
C GLU A 126 10.05 1.01 7.90
N TYR A 127 9.65 2.09 7.22
CA TYR A 127 10.28 2.59 6.00
C TYR A 127 10.69 4.04 6.17
N ASP A 128 11.70 4.50 5.41
CA ASP A 128 11.86 5.94 5.18
C ASP A 128 10.65 6.43 4.37
N ALA A 129 10.01 7.50 4.84
CA ALA A 129 8.78 7.99 4.23
C ALA A 129 8.69 9.51 4.23
N LEU A 130 8.32 10.06 3.07
CA LEU A 130 7.72 11.38 3.01
C LEU A 130 6.32 11.27 3.59
N LYS A 131 6.08 11.92 4.72
CA LYS A 131 4.83 11.88 5.47
C LYS A 131 4.16 13.25 5.38
N VAL A 132 2.92 13.26 4.91
CA VAL A 132 2.07 14.45 4.83
C VAL A 132 0.83 14.20 5.67
N ILE A 133 0.66 14.98 6.74
CA ILE A 133 -0.49 14.91 7.64
C ILE A 133 -1.34 16.16 7.41
N ILE A 134 -2.61 15.96 7.06
CA ILE A 134 -3.59 17.03 6.91
C ILE A 134 -4.42 17.10 8.20
N GLY A 135 -4.49 18.28 8.80
CA GLY A 135 -5.24 18.53 10.03
C GLY A 135 -4.83 17.60 11.17
N GLU A 136 -5.80 16.96 11.81
CA GLU A 136 -5.56 16.05 12.94
C GLU A 136 -5.01 14.67 12.53
N GLY A 137 -4.98 14.34 11.24
CA GLY A 137 -4.43 13.09 10.74
C GLY A 137 -5.18 11.83 11.19
N GLN A 138 -6.49 11.91 11.45
CA GLN A 138 -7.30 10.79 11.95
C GLN A 138 -8.00 10.00 10.83
N GLY A 139 -7.90 10.47 9.60
CA GLY A 139 -8.52 9.83 8.45
C GLY A 139 -7.69 8.69 7.85
N LYS A 140 -8.27 8.03 6.86
CA LYS A 140 -7.58 6.98 6.09
C LYS A 140 -6.30 7.51 5.45
N ASN A 141 -5.32 6.63 5.43
CA ASN A 141 -4.04 6.85 4.80
C ASN A 141 -4.11 6.62 3.28
N TRP A 142 -3.13 7.20 2.57
CA TRP A 142 -2.76 6.88 1.21
C TRP A 142 -1.29 6.49 1.21
N TRP A 143 -0.97 5.36 0.58
CA TRP A 143 0.38 4.79 0.62
C TRP A 143 0.89 4.52 -0.78
N CYS A 144 2.14 4.87 -1.01
CA CYS A 144 2.78 4.66 -2.29
C CYS A 144 4.30 4.47 -2.15
N VAL A 145 4.99 3.99 -3.18
CA VAL A 145 6.46 3.90 -3.25
C VAL A 145 6.99 5.06 -4.09
N MET A 146 7.70 5.97 -3.44
CA MET A 146 8.24 7.19 -4.05
C MET A 146 9.62 6.96 -4.66
N PHE A 147 10.44 6.10 -4.04
CA PHE A 147 11.67 5.57 -4.63
C PHE A 147 11.70 4.04 -4.50
N PRO A 148 11.80 3.29 -5.61
CA PRO A 148 11.79 3.77 -6.99
C PRO A 148 10.41 4.38 -7.35
N PRO A 149 10.28 5.18 -8.42
CA PRO A 149 9.17 6.11 -8.66
C PRO A 149 7.81 5.49 -9.05
N LEU A 150 7.26 4.56 -8.26
CA LEU A 150 5.95 3.94 -8.55
C LEU A 150 4.77 4.93 -8.43
N CYS A 151 4.88 5.97 -7.60
CA CYS A 151 3.79 6.95 -7.41
C CYS A 151 3.41 7.74 -8.66
N PHE A 152 4.33 7.90 -9.60
CA PHE A 152 4.10 8.69 -10.80
C PHE A 152 3.39 7.88 -11.89
N ILE A 153 3.62 6.57 -11.89
CA ILE A 153 2.96 5.62 -12.78
C ILE A 153 1.48 5.48 -12.40
N ASP A 154 1.20 5.41 -11.09
CA ASP A 154 -0.16 5.31 -10.54
C ASP A 154 -1.09 6.43 -10.99
N ILE A 155 -0.61 7.68 -10.98
CA ILE A 155 -1.43 8.86 -11.31
C ILE A 155 -1.60 9.04 -12.82
N THR A 156 -0.59 8.70 -13.62
CA THR A 156 -0.59 9.04 -15.05
C THR A 156 -1.25 7.98 -15.94
N ARG A 157 -1.11 6.69 -15.62
CA ARG A 157 -1.58 5.58 -16.47
C ARG A 157 -2.20 4.40 -15.71
N GLY A 158 -2.19 4.45 -14.38
CA GLY A 158 -2.43 3.29 -13.53
C GLY A 158 -1.21 2.37 -13.49
N ILE A 159 -0.96 1.73 -12.35
CA ILE A 159 0.16 0.80 -12.19
C ILE A 159 -0.14 -0.52 -12.93
N THR A 160 0.71 -0.90 -13.89
CA THR A 160 0.74 -2.25 -14.47
C THR A 160 1.70 -3.18 -13.70
N SER A 161 1.62 -4.49 -13.93
CA SER A 161 2.58 -5.47 -13.42
C SER A 161 4.00 -5.14 -13.90
N ASP A 162 4.13 -4.95 -15.22
CA ASP A 162 5.42 -4.74 -15.89
C ASP A 162 6.09 -3.45 -15.43
N ASP A 163 5.32 -2.38 -15.22
CA ASP A 163 5.84 -1.12 -14.70
C ASP A 163 6.37 -1.26 -13.26
N SER A 164 5.62 -1.96 -12.40
CA SER A 164 6.03 -2.19 -11.01
C SER A 164 7.28 -3.06 -10.94
N GLU A 165 7.29 -4.13 -11.73
CA GLU A 165 8.40 -5.06 -11.85
C GLU A 165 9.67 -4.34 -12.31
N ASN A 166 9.59 -3.62 -13.43
CA ASN A 166 10.73 -2.94 -14.02
C ASN A 166 11.35 -1.94 -13.05
N GLN A 167 10.53 -1.15 -12.36
CA GLN A 167 11.01 -0.17 -11.39
C GLN A 167 11.62 -0.83 -10.15
N LEU A 168 10.96 -1.84 -9.57
CA LEU A 168 11.46 -2.48 -8.35
C LEU A 168 12.73 -3.30 -8.60
N LYS A 169 12.86 -3.96 -9.75
CA LYS A 169 14.08 -4.67 -10.15
C LYS A 169 15.29 -3.75 -10.37
N THR A 170 15.10 -2.43 -10.48
CA THR A 170 16.25 -1.50 -10.52
C THR A 170 16.96 -1.38 -9.17
N VAL A 171 16.27 -1.64 -8.06
CA VAL A 171 16.80 -1.46 -6.70
C VAL A 171 16.85 -2.76 -5.89
N LEU A 172 15.97 -3.71 -6.20
CA LEU A 172 15.91 -5.02 -5.57
C LEU A 172 16.68 -6.04 -6.39
N LYS A 173 17.42 -6.93 -5.71
CA LYS A 173 17.99 -8.11 -6.35
C LYS A 173 16.88 -9.09 -6.71
N ASN A 174 17.15 -9.98 -7.66
CA ASN A 174 16.16 -10.96 -8.12
C ASN A 174 15.58 -11.79 -6.97
N GLU A 175 16.39 -12.20 -6.00
CA GLU A 175 15.91 -12.99 -4.87
C GLU A 175 14.94 -12.20 -3.98
N GLU A 176 15.24 -10.92 -3.71
CA GLU A 176 14.39 -10.03 -2.91
C GLU A 176 13.09 -9.68 -3.64
N TYR A 177 13.15 -9.56 -4.98
CA TYR A 177 11.97 -9.36 -5.80
C TYR A 177 11.07 -10.60 -5.79
N ASP A 178 11.66 -11.79 -5.93
CA ASP A 178 10.92 -13.05 -5.92
C ASP A 178 10.22 -13.34 -4.58
N GLU A 179 10.70 -12.77 -3.48
CA GLU A 179 10.05 -12.83 -2.16
C GLU A 179 8.75 -12.02 -2.10
N ILE A 180 8.67 -10.92 -2.85
CA ILE A 180 7.50 -10.03 -2.86
C ILE A 180 6.58 -10.26 -4.06
N ALA A 181 7.06 -10.90 -5.11
CA ALA A 181 6.26 -11.28 -6.28
C ALA A 181 5.31 -12.43 -5.92
N LYS A 182 4.03 -12.31 -6.31
CA LYS A 182 3.09 -13.43 -6.21
C LYS A 182 3.43 -14.47 -7.27
N LYS A 183 3.77 -15.69 -6.84
CA LYS A 183 4.03 -16.82 -7.75
C LYS A 183 2.80 -17.44 -8.41
N ASP A 184 1.58 -16.99 -8.08
CA ASP A 184 0.35 -17.56 -8.64
C ASP A 184 -0.65 -16.47 -9.07
N ALA A 185 -0.49 -15.95 -10.27
CA ALA A 185 -1.56 -15.33 -11.05
C ALA A 185 -1.41 -15.77 -12.51
N PRO A 186 -2.49 -16.22 -13.18
CA PRO A 186 -2.40 -16.62 -14.58
C PRO A 186 -2.08 -15.39 -15.44
N SER A 187 -0.92 -15.40 -16.09
CA SER A 187 -0.61 -14.50 -17.20
C SER A 187 -1.68 -14.67 -18.29
N PRO A 188 -2.16 -13.58 -18.92
CA PRO A 188 -3.02 -13.69 -20.08
C PRO A 188 -2.19 -14.24 -21.24
N ASP A 189 -2.35 -15.54 -21.50
CA ASP A 189 -1.77 -16.20 -22.66
C ASP A 189 -2.26 -15.56 -23.96
N ASN A 190 -1.31 -15.36 -24.85
CA ASN A 190 -1.47 -14.86 -26.20
C ASN A 190 -2.33 -15.82 -27.01
N SER A 191 -3.57 -15.41 -27.32
CA SER A 191 -4.25 -15.87 -28.53
C SER A 191 -4.28 -14.74 -29.56
N LYS A 192 -3.49 -14.95 -30.63
CA LYS A 192 -3.40 -14.11 -31.82
C LYS A 192 -4.73 -14.07 -32.58
N LYS A 193 -5.01 -12.90 -33.17
CA LYS A 193 -5.68 -12.61 -34.46
C LYS A 193 -6.91 -13.46 -34.85
N ALA A 194 -8.03 -12.80 -35.10
CA ALA A 194 -8.39 -12.28 -36.43
C ALA A 194 -9.84 -11.74 -36.43
N GLU A 195 -10.03 -10.59 -37.11
CA GLU A 195 -11.22 -10.17 -37.88
C GLU A 195 -12.54 -9.98 -37.11
N ASP A 196 -13.38 -8.98 -37.33
CA ASP A 196 -13.60 -8.18 -38.52
C ASP A 196 -14.39 -6.90 -38.15
N ASN A 197 -14.29 -5.89 -39.02
CA ASN A 197 -15.07 -4.66 -38.99
C ASN A 197 -16.59 -4.94 -39.07
N LYS A 198 -17.38 -4.21 -38.27
CA LYS A 198 -18.61 -3.57 -38.77
C LYS A 198 -19.12 -2.49 -37.83
N GLU A 199 -18.89 -1.25 -38.26
CA GLU A 199 -19.87 -0.17 -38.17
C GLU A 199 -21.30 -0.70 -38.32
N THR A 200 -22.24 -0.17 -37.53
CA THR A 200 -23.46 0.51 -38.02
C THR A 200 -24.60 0.46 -36.98
N LYS A 201 -25.23 1.64 -36.80
CA LYS A 201 -26.58 1.91 -36.26
C LYS A 201 -26.76 2.03 -34.75
N ILE A 202 -26.36 3.20 -34.27
CA ILE A 202 -27.17 4.01 -33.36
C ILE A 202 -28.43 4.44 -34.14
N THR A 203 -29.60 3.90 -33.80
CA THR A 203 -30.89 4.61 -33.89
C THR A 203 -31.99 3.83 -33.16
N ASN A 204 -32.57 4.51 -32.18
CA ASN A 204 -34.00 4.55 -31.85
C ASN A 204 -34.75 3.22 -31.62
N LYS A 205 -35.17 2.98 -30.37
CA LYS A 205 -36.58 3.26 -30.02
C LYS A 205 -36.83 3.32 -28.51
N ILE A 206 -37.46 4.43 -28.18
CA ILE A 206 -38.04 4.83 -26.90
C ILE A 206 -39.23 3.92 -26.55
N SER A 207 -39.40 3.72 -25.24
CA SER A 207 -40.65 3.69 -24.45
C SER A 207 -41.21 2.36 -23.91
N LYS A 208 -41.43 2.43 -22.58
CA LYS A 208 -42.67 2.12 -21.83
C LYS A 208 -42.90 0.66 -21.43
N THR A 209 -42.77 0.36 -20.13
CA THR A 209 -43.88 0.41 -19.14
C THR A 209 -43.57 -0.42 -17.88
N GLN A 210 -43.60 0.29 -16.75
CA GLN A 210 -44.08 -0.05 -15.40
C GLN A 210 -43.77 -1.36 -14.66
N ASP A 211 -43.41 -1.12 -13.39
CA ASP A 211 -43.83 -1.81 -12.17
C ASP A 211 -43.57 -3.31 -12.03
N ASN A 212 -42.59 -3.66 -11.18
CA ASN A 212 -42.92 -4.58 -10.11
C ASN A 212 -42.09 -4.38 -8.83
N LYS A 213 -42.80 -4.51 -7.72
CA LYS A 213 -42.41 -4.23 -6.35
C LYS A 213 -41.80 -5.50 -5.73
N SER A 214 -40.86 -5.29 -4.80
CA SER A 214 -40.44 -6.24 -3.76
C SER A 214 -39.42 -7.33 -4.14
N LYS A 215 -38.23 -7.31 -3.53
CA LYS A 215 -37.92 -8.03 -2.28
C LYS A 215 -36.40 -7.97 -2.04
N GLY A 216 -36.04 -7.65 -0.80
CA GLY A 216 -34.66 -7.71 -0.32
C GLY A 216 -34.10 -9.12 -0.48
N PHE A 217 -32.90 -9.21 -1.03
CA PHE A 217 -32.12 -10.44 -1.05
C PHE A 217 -31.29 -10.49 0.23
N ILE A 218 -31.81 -11.21 1.23
CA ILE A 218 -31.04 -11.62 2.42
C ILE A 218 -30.11 -12.74 1.95
N ILE A 219 -28.80 -12.44 1.87
CA ILE A 219 -27.79 -13.47 1.64
C ILE A 219 -27.66 -14.27 2.94
N LYS A 220 -28.31 -15.45 2.99
CA LYS A 220 -28.08 -16.45 4.04
C LYS A 220 -26.66 -16.98 3.92
N PHE A 221 -25.74 -16.40 4.69
CA PHE A 221 -24.41 -16.97 4.90
C PHE A 221 -24.49 -18.16 5.84
N LYS A 222 -24.33 -19.38 5.32
CA LYS A 222 -24.11 -20.62 6.09
C LYS A 222 -22.88 -20.57 7.02
N ALA A 223 -22.08 -19.51 6.94
CA ALA A 223 -20.93 -19.28 7.81
C ALA A 223 -21.30 -18.98 9.28
N TRP A 224 -22.50 -18.41 9.54
CA TRP A 224 -22.94 -18.07 10.89
C TRP A 224 -23.25 -19.31 11.74
N GLU A 225 -23.88 -20.33 11.16
CA GLU A 225 -24.16 -21.60 11.84
C GLU A 225 -22.87 -22.37 12.15
N PHE A 226 -21.87 -22.27 11.25
CA PHE A 226 -20.57 -22.89 11.47
C PHE A 226 -19.80 -22.21 12.61
N ALA A 227 -19.83 -20.87 12.66
CA ALA A 227 -19.22 -20.07 13.73
C ALA A 227 -19.87 -20.34 15.10
N GLN A 228 -21.19 -20.50 15.16
CA GLN A 228 -21.89 -20.89 16.40
C GLN A 228 -21.49 -22.30 16.87
N SER A 229 -21.35 -23.26 15.95
CA SER A 229 -20.95 -24.63 16.30
C SER A 229 -19.52 -24.69 16.86
N LEU A 230 -18.61 -23.86 16.33
CA LEU A 230 -17.22 -23.76 16.79
C LEU A 230 -17.12 -23.08 18.16
N PHE A 231 -17.91 -22.03 18.41
CA PHE A 231 -17.92 -21.35 19.70
C PHE A 231 -18.45 -22.24 20.84
N GLN A 232 -19.48 -23.05 20.58
CA GLN A 232 -20.01 -24.00 21.56
C GLN A 232 -19.00 -25.10 21.91
N LYS A 233 -18.29 -25.65 20.90
CA LYS A 233 -17.22 -26.64 21.14
C LYS A 233 -16.03 -26.07 21.89
N PHE A 234 -15.73 -24.78 21.70
CA PHE A 234 -14.65 -24.10 22.41
C PHE A 234 -14.97 -23.91 23.92
N GLN A 235 -16.22 -23.58 24.28
CA GLN A 235 -16.61 -23.43 25.69
C GLN A 235 -16.63 -24.77 26.46
N SER A 236 -16.95 -25.89 25.80
CA SER A 236 -16.92 -27.22 26.44
C SER A 236 -15.52 -27.78 26.69
N ALA A 237 -14.47 -27.19 26.11
CA ALA A 237 -13.09 -27.64 26.27
C ALA A 237 -12.33 -26.95 27.43
N PHE A 238 -12.93 -25.93 28.05
CA PHE A 238 -12.36 -25.16 29.16
C PHE A 238 -13.13 -25.35 30.48
N LYS A 239 -13.95 -26.40 30.58
CA LYS A 239 -14.69 -26.77 31.79
C LYS A 239 -14.41 -28.21 32.20
#